data_AF-A0A3R7DSR4-F1
#
_entry.id   AF-A0A3R7DSR4-F1
#
_cell.length_a   1.000
_cell.length_b   1.000
_cell.length_c   1.000
_cell.angle_alpha   90.00
_cell.angle_beta   90.00
_cell.angle_gamma   90.00
#
_symmetry.space_group_name_H-M   'P 1'
#
loop_
_entity.id
_entity.type
_entity.pdbx_description
1 polymer ?
#
loop_
_entity_poly.entity_id
_entity_poly.type
_entity_poly.pdbx_seq_one_letter_code
_entity_poly.pdbx_strand_id
1 'polypeptide(L)'
;MSLSISELYLKFLAERLRLVRGLQQRLLSLFESGVISHSTMEEESKKLKSEATVLEGGLRSLLKIIRRNMEELEKTIRLMEMHLTKIEVDYAAGELGEERYLKERNILTSGIELLKERLEHMKRLAGEASLEAAPEERAETILREVPAERAFYFYTDYGKYTGTYARSLEEFAETLEKISVESIRFHLKRGDFQVWIRDLGDPELAETLDRIDEPNLNDRELREEVARRVRERVKDLKAGLASS
;
A
#
# COMPACT_ATOMS: atom_id res chain seq x y z
N MET A 1 4.05 5.52 -18.10
CA MET A 1 2.94 6.50 -18.05
C MET A 1 3.54 7.89 -17.92
N SER A 2 3.06 8.88 -18.66
CA SER A 2 3.42 10.27 -18.40
C SER A 2 2.81 10.73 -17.07
N LEU A 3 3.42 11.72 -16.42
CA LEU A 3 2.99 12.22 -15.11
C LEU A 3 1.52 12.70 -15.12
N SER A 4 1.07 13.30 -16.23
CA SER A 4 -0.32 13.76 -16.40
C SER A 4 -1.33 12.61 -16.37
N ILE A 5 -0.95 11.42 -16.87
CA ILE A 5 -1.82 10.25 -16.88
C ILE A 5 -1.94 9.68 -15.46
N SER A 6 -0.84 9.63 -14.69
CA SER A 6 -0.90 9.19 -13.29
C SER A 6 -1.70 10.13 -12.40
N GLU A 7 -1.63 11.44 -12.63
CA GLU A 7 -2.42 12.43 -11.88
C GLU A 7 -3.92 12.30 -12.18
N LEU A 8 -4.28 12.18 -13.47
CA LEU A 8 -5.67 11.99 -13.87
C LEU A 8 -6.24 10.68 -13.32
N TYR A 9 -5.45 9.61 -13.34
CA TYR A 9 -5.84 8.32 -12.81
C TYR A 9 -5.97 8.32 -11.28
N LEU A 10 -5.09 9.04 -10.56
CA LEU A 10 -5.19 9.22 -9.11
C LEU A 10 -6.50 9.90 -8.74
N LYS A 11 -6.82 11.02 -9.39
CA LYS A 11 -8.08 11.75 -9.19
C LYS A 11 -9.29 10.88 -9.51
N PHE A 12 -9.24 10.12 -10.60
CA PHE A 12 -10.30 9.20 -10.97
C PHE A 12 -10.57 8.13 -9.91
N LEU A 13 -9.52 7.48 -9.40
CA LEU A 13 -9.66 6.45 -8.37
C LEU A 13 -10.18 7.03 -7.05
N ALA A 14 -9.66 8.18 -6.63
CA ALA A 14 -10.11 8.86 -5.41
C ALA A 14 -11.59 9.25 -5.51
N GLU A 15 -12.02 9.86 -6.62
CA GLU A 15 -13.41 10.26 -6.82
C GLU A 15 -14.34 9.04 -6.91
N ARG A 16 -13.92 7.97 -7.60
CA ARG A 16 -14.72 6.75 -7.69
C ARG A 16 -14.89 6.09 -6.32
N LEU A 17 -13.83 6.04 -5.51
CA LEU A 17 -13.90 5.50 -4.15
C LEU A 17 -14.86 6.31 -3.28
N ARG A 18 -14.79 7.64 -3.37
CA ARG A 18 -15.71 8.56 -2.69
C ARG A 18 -17.17 8.30 -3.08
N LEU A 19 -17.46 8.09 -4.37
CA LEU A 19 -18.79 7.76 -4.87
C LEU A 19 -19.29 6.42 -4.32
N VAL A 20 -18.46 5.37 -4.35
CA VAL A 20 -18.82 4.04 -3.82
C VAL A 20 -19.15 4.11 -2.32
N ARG A 21 -18.37 4.85 -1.54
CA ARG A 21 -18.66 5.09 -0.11
C ARG A 21 -19.95 5.87 0.10
N GLY A 22 -20.21 6.88 -0.73
CA GLY A 22 -21.47 7.62 -0.72
C GLY A 22 -22.67 6.70 -1.01
N LEU A 23 -22.52 5.74 -1.92
CA LEU A 23 -23.54 4.72 -2.19
C LEU A 23 -23.73 3.78 -0.99
N GLN A 24 -22.67 3.34 -0.32
CA GLN A 24 -22.76 2.53 0.89
C GLN A 24 -23.55 3.24 2.00
N GLN A 25 -23.28 4.53 2.24
CA GLN A 25 -24.01 5.32 3.24
C GLN A 25 -25.49 5.48 2.88
N ARG A 26 -25.80 5.73 1.61
CA ARG A 26 -27.20 5.82 1.13
C ARG A 26 -27.92 4.48 1.27
N LEU A 27 -27.27 3.40 0.87
CA LEU A 27 -27.82 2.05 1.01
C LEU A 27 -28.15 1.77 2.48
N LEU A 28 -27.26 2.12 3.42
CA LEU A 28 -27.50 1.99 4.86
C LEU A 28 -28.73 2.78 5.31
N SER A 29 -28.85 4.05 4.90
CA SER A 29 -30.02 4.88 5.24
C SER A 29 -31.35 4.34 4.69
N LEU A 30 -31.34 3.71 3.52
CA LEU A 30 -32.53 3.07 2.92
C LEU A 30 -32.94 1.82 3.69
N PHE A 31 -31.98 1.08 4.24
CA PHE A 31 -32.25 -0.07 5.09
C PHE A 31 -32.79 0.37 6.45
N GLU A 32 -32.17 1.36 7.08
CA GLU A 32 -32.61 1.91 8.38
C GLU A 32 -34.03 2.50 8.30
N SER A 33 -34.40 3.07 7.15
CA SER A 33 -35.76 3.57 6.88
C SER A 33 -36.76 2.48 6.47
N GLY A 34 -36.33 1.21 6.37
CA GLY A 34 -37.18 0.07 6.04
C GLY A 34 -37.61 -0.01 4.57
N VAL A 35 -36.99 0.78 3.68
CA VAL A 35 -37.31 0.82 2.24
C VAL A 35 -36.82 -0.44 1.52
N ILE A 36 -35.72 -1.04 2.00
CA ILE A 36 -35.11 -2.23 1.42
C ILE A 36 -35.02 -3.37 2.45
N SER A 37 -35.07 -4.62 1.97
CA SER A 37 -34.98 -5.81 2.82
C SER A 37 -33.54 -6.05 3.30
N HIS A 38 -33.39 -6.85 4.36
CA HIS A 38 -32.08 -7.31 4.84
C HIS A 38 -31.30 -8.05 3.75
N SER A 39 -31.96 -8.92 2.97
CA SER A 39 -31.30 -9.70 1.93
C SER A 39 -30.74 -8.82 0.80
N THR A 40 -31.52 -7.81 0.37
CA THR A 40 -31.08 -6.84 -0.65
C THR A 40 -29.95 -5.96 -0.13
N MET A 41 -30.04 -5.52 1.13
CA MET A 41 -28.96 -4.78 1.79
C MET A 41 -27.67 -5.61 1.83
N GLU A 42 -27.73 -6.85 2.30
CA GLU A 42 -26.56 -7.70 2.50
C GLU A 42 -25.82 -7.97 1.18
N GLU A 43 -26.54 -8.31 0.11
CA GLU A 43 -25.96 -8.59 -1.19
C GLU A 43 -25.30 -7.35 -1.83
N GLU A 44 -26.01 -6.21 -1.86
CA GLU A 44 -25.49 -4.97 -2.43
C GLU A 44 -24.33 -4.39 -1.60
N SER A 45 -24.41 -4.49 -0.27
CA SER A 45 -23.33 -4.09 0.64
C SER A 45 -22.06 -4.90 0.40
N LYS A 46 -22.18 -6.22 0.21
CA LYS A 46 -21.04 -7.09 -0.09
C LYS A 46 -20.36 -6.69 -1.40
N LYS A 47 -21.14 -6.37 -2.44
CA LYS A 47 -20.62 -5.95 -3.75
C LYS A 47 -19.96 -4.58 -3.71
N LEU A 48 -20.56 -3.61 -3.02
CA LEU A 48 -19.97 -2.29 -2.84
C LEU A 48 -18.70 -2.34 -1.99
N LYS A 49 -18.66 -3.21 -0.97
CA LYS A 49 -17.45 -3.44 -0.16
C LYS A 49 -16.32 -4.01 -1.00
N SER A 50 -16.57 -5.03 -1.82
CA SER A 50 -15.51 -5.60 -2.67
C SER A 50 -15.01 -4.59 -3.70
N GLU A 51 -15.90 -3.78 -4.29
CA GLU A 51 -15.48 -2.71 -5.20
C GLU A 51 -14.65 -1.64 -4.48
N ALA A 52 -15.06 -1.22 -3.28
CA ALA A 52 -14.29 -0.28 -2.46
C ALA A 52 -12.88 -0.81 -2.15
N THR A 53 -12.75 -2.09 -1.77
CA THR A 53 -11.44 -2.71 -1.51
C THR A 53 -10.54 -2.68 -2.74
N VAL A 54 -11.07 -3.00 -3.93
CA VAL A 54 -10.28 -2.97 -5.17
C VAL A 54 -9.82 -1.54 -5.51
N LEU A 55 -10.71 -0.55 -5.33
CA LEU A 55 -10.37 0.86 -5.58
C LEU A 55 -9.33 1.38 -4.57
N GLU A 56 -9.44 1.00 -3.31
CA GLU A 56 -8.46 1.31 -2.26
C GLU A 56 -7.09 0.71 -2.57
N GLY A 57 -7.02 -0.56 -2.95
CA GLY A 57 -5.77 -1.22 -3.35
C GLY A 57 -5.11 -0.55 -4.55
N GLY A 58 -5.91 -0.17 -5.56
CA GLY A 58 -5.45 0.59 -6.72
C GLY A 58 -4.91 1.97 -6.33
N LEU A 59 -5.63 2.70 -5.48
CA LEU A 59 -5.25 4.03 -5.00
C LEU A 59 -3.94 3.97 -4.19
N ARG A 60 -3.79 2.98 -3.29
CA ARG A 60 -2.58 2.74 -2.51
C ARG A 60 -1.37 2.43 -3.41
N SER A 61 -1.56 1.55 -4.38
CA SER A 61 -0.51 1.19 -5.34
C SER A 61 -0.01 2.42 -6.11
N LEU A 62 -0.92 3.30 -6.54
CA LEU A 62 -0.56 4.52 -7.26
C LEU A 62 0.12 5.55 -6.35
N LEU A 63 -0.36 5.72 -5.11
CA LEU A 63 0.29 6.57 -4.11
C LEU A 63 1.74 6.13 -3.82
N LYS A 64 2.00 4.83 -3.81
CA LYS A 64 3.36 4.28 -3.65
C LYS A 64 4.27 4.65 -4.82
N ILE A 65 3.76 4.59 -6.06
CA ILE A 65 4.49 5.01 -7.26
C ILE A 65 4.79 6.52 -7.20
N ILE A 66 3.80 7.34 -6.83
CA ILE A 66 3.96 8.80 -6.72
C ILE A 66 5.00 9.15 -5.66
N ARG A 67 4.97 8.50 -4.49
CA ARG A 67 5.98 8.69 -3.43
C ARG A 67 7.39 8.39 -3.93
N ARG A 68 7.59 7.27 -4.65
CA ARG A 68 8.90 6.93 -5.22
C ARG A 68 9.38 7.98 -6.23
N ASN A 69 8.49 8.48 -7.09
CA ASN A 69 8.83 9.55 -8.03
C ASN A 69 9.19 10.86 -7.30
N MET A 70 8.53 11.16 -6.18
CA MET A 70 8.86 12.33 -5.36
C MET A 70 10.25 12.19 -4.73
N GLU A 71 10.61 11.02 -4.21
CA GLU A 71 11.97 10.75 -3.69
C GLU A 71 13.04 10.92 -4.77
N GLU A 72 12.76 10.47 -6.00
CA GLU A 72 13.68 10.66 -7.14
C GLU A 72 13.86 12.14 -7.48
N LEU A 73 12.78 12.92 -7.48
CA LEU A 73 12.85 14.37 -7.71
C LEU A 73 13.59 15.10 -6.61
N GLU A 74 13.38 14.73 -5.35
CA GLU A 74 14.15 15.28 -4.22
C GLU A 74 15.65 15.01 -4.38
N LYS A 75 16.03 13.81 -4.81
CA LYS A 75 17.43 13.49 -5.11
C LYS A 75 17.98 14.34 -6.26
N THR A 76 17.20 14.55 -7.33
CA THR A 76 17.60 15.43 -8.44
C THR A 76 17.78 16.88 -7.98
N ILE A 77 16.85 17.40 -7.19
CA ILE A 77 16.94 18.76 -6.63
C ILE A 77 18.23 18.91 -5.80
N ARG A 78 18.51 17.96 -4.89
CA ARG A 78 19.73 17.99 -4.08
C ARG A 78 21.00 17.97 -4.91
N LEU A 79 21.04 17.16 -5.99
CA LEU A 79 22.19 17.12 -6.90
C LEU A 79 22.39 18.47 -7.61
N MET A 80 21.30 19.10 -8.07
CA MET A 80 21.36 20.41 -8.70
C MET A 80 21.78 21.51 -7.72
N GLU A 81 21.29 21.47 -6.47
CA GLU A 81 21.72 22.38 -5.40
C GLU A 81 23.21 22.22 -5.11
N MET A 82 23.72 20.99 -5.06
CA MET A 82 25.15 20.73 -4.91
C MET A 82 25.98 21.27 -6.09
N HIS A 83 25.49 21.13 -7.33
CA HIS A 83 26.13 21.74 -8.49
C HIS A 83 26.11 23.28 -8.44
N LEU A 84 25.01 23.86 -7.97
CA LEU A 84 24.91 25.31 -7.75
C LEU A 84 25.95 25.78 -6.74
N THR A 85 26.09 25.10 -5.60
CA THR A 85 27.14 25.40 -4.62
C THR A 85 28.55 25.25 -5.22
N LYS A 86 28.78 24.22 -6.04
CA LYS A 86 30.07 24.03 -6.70
C LYS A 86 30.43 25.21 -7.61
N ILE A 87 29.50 25.67 -8.46
CA ILE A 87 29.80 26.80 -9.36
C ILE A 87 30.02 28.12 -8.59
N GLU A 88 29.36 28.29 -7.44
CA GLU A 88 29.57 29.44 -6.55
C GLU A 88 30.98 29.43 -5.94
N VAL A 89 31.47 28.25 -5.54
CA VAL A 89 32.84 28.07 -5.04
C VAL A 89 33.86 28.29 -6.16
N ASP A 90 33.68 27.67 -7.32
CA ASP A 90 34.59 27.81 -8.47
C ASP A 90 34.70 29.30 -8.91
N TYR A 91 33.58 30.04 -8.89
CA TYR A 91 33.56 31.49 -9.15
C TYR A 91 34.31 32.28 -8.07
N ALA A 92 34.06 32.00 -6.79
CA ALA A 92 34.75 32.66 -5.68
C ALA A 92 36.27 32.40 -5.66
N ALA A 93 36.70 31.23 -6.15
CA ALA A 93 38.11 30.88 -6.31
C ALA A 93 38.77 31.52 -7.55
N GLY A 94 37.98 32.18 -8.42
CA GLY A 94 38.46 32.76 -9.68
C GLY A 94 38.69 31.74 -10.79
N GLU A 95 38.22 30.49 -10.61
CA GLU A 95 38.35 29.39 -11.57
C GLU A 95 37.24 29.44 -12.65
N LEU A 96 36.18 30.22 -12.41
CA LEU A 96 35.05 30.41 -13.32
C LEU A 96 34.87 31.88 -13.71
N GLY A 97 34.73 32.17 -15.00
CA GLY A 97 34.45 33.52 -15.48
C GLY A 97 33.02 33.98 -15.17
N GLU A 98 32.83 35.28 -14.91
CA GLU A 98 31.55 35.88 -14.49
C GLU A 98 30.39 35.59 -15.45
N GLU A 99 30.61 35.71 -16.76
CA GLU A 99 29.57 35.44 -17.77
C GLU A 99 29.07 33.99 -17.68
N ARG A 100 30.00 33.04 -17.53
CA ARG A 100 29.68 31.62 -17.41
C ARG A 100 28.99 31.32 -16.09
N TYR A 101 29.47 31.89 -14.99
CA TYR A 101 28.84 31.78 -13.67
C TYR A 101 27.38 32.25 -13.71
N LEU A 102 27.11 33.46 -14.23
CA LEU A 102 25.76 34.02 -14.29
C LEU A 102 24.82 33.14 -15.11
N LYS A 103 25.29 32.63 -16.25
CA LYS A 103 24.49 31.74 -17.11
C LYS A 103 24.18 30.42 -16.40
N GLU A 104 25.17 29.73 -15.86
CA GLU A 104 24.99 28.43 -15.20
C GLU A 104 24.13 28.58 -13.93
N ARG A 105 24.38 29.62 -13.13
CA ARG A 105 23.58 29.95 -11.93
C ARG A 105 22.12 30.15 -12.29
N ASN A 106 21.81 31.02 -13.24
CA ASN A 106 20.43 31.32 -13.61
C ASN A 106 19.69 30.06 -14.10
N ILE A 107 20.35 29.22 -14.91
CA ILE A 107 19.78 27.95 -15.39
C ILE A 107 19.51 27.00 -14.22
N LEU A 108 20.48 26.82 -13.31
CA LEU A 108 20.34 25.92 -12.17
C LEU A 108 19.26 26.41 -11.21
N THR A 109 19.24 27.70 -10.86
CA THR A 109 18.24 28.29 -9.97
C THR A 109 16.83 28.11 -10.53
N SER A 110 16.58 28.51 -11.78
CA SER A 110 15.25 28.35 -12.40
C SER A 110 14.86 26.87 -12.54
N GLY A 111 15.81 25.98 -12.84
CA GLY A 111 15.56 24.55 -12.89
C GLY A 111 15.19 23.95 -11.53
N ILE A 112 15.90 24.34 -10.46
CA ILE A 112 15.61 23.93 -9.08
C ILE A 112 14.22 24.43 -8.64
N GLU A 113 13.90 25.70 -8.91
CA GLU A 113 12.60 26.28 -8.60
C GLU A 113 11.45 25.49 -9.26
N LEU A 114 11.56 25.22 -10.57
CA LEU A 114 10.56 24.44 -11.30
C LEU A 114 10.39 23.02 -10.72
N LEU A 115 11.48 22.36 -10.35
CA LEU A 115 11.42 21.03 -9.75
C LEU A 115 10.79 21.07 -8.35
N LYS A 116 11.07 22.10 -7.55
CA LYS A 116 10.44 22.30 -6.24
C LYS A 116 8.95 22.55 -6.36
N GLU A 117 8.51 23.41 -7.29
CA GLU A 117 7.10 23.63 -7.57
C GLU A 117 6.38 22.34 -7.96
N ARG A 118 7.01 21.55 -8.81
CA ARG A 118 6.50 20.24 -9.23
C ARG A 118 6.39 19.27 -8.06
N LEU A 119 7.41 19.20 -7.19
CA LEU A 119 7.40 18.37 -5.99
C LEU A 119 6.25 18.76 -5.06
N GLU A 120 6.05 20.05 -4.82
CA GLU A 120 4.95 20.55 -3.98
C GLU A 120 3.58 20.26 -4.60
N HIS A 121 3.45 20.31 -5.92
CA HIS A 121 2.21 19.88 -6.59
C HIS A 121 1.89 18.40 -6.34
N MET A 122 2.88 17.51 -6.48
CA MET A 122 2.65 16.09 -6.21
C MET A 122 2.37 15.80 -4.73
N LYS A 123 3.02 16.51 -3.80
CA LYS A 123 2.71 16.40 -2.37
C LYS A 123 1.26 16.72 -2.07
N ARG A 124 0.71 17.81 -2.64
CA ARG A 124 -0.70 18.18 -2.47
C ARG A 124 -1.64 17.10 -3.01
N LEU A 125 -1.41 16.66 -4.25
CA LEU A 125 -2.24 15.63 -4.87
C LEU A 125 -2.20 14.30 -4.10
N ALA A 126 -1.02 13.88 -3.65
CA ALA A 126 -0.87 12.67 -2.85
C ALA A 126 -1.57 12.81 -1.49
N GLY A 127 -1.49 13.98 -0.86
CA GLY A 127 -2.18 14.28 0.39
C GLY A 127 -3.70 14.20 0.25
N GLU A 128 -4.27 14.88 -0.74
CA GLU A 128 -5.72 14.86 -1.04
C GLU A 128 -6.22 13.43 -1.30
N ALA A 129 -5.52 12.67 -2.14
CA ALA A 129 -5.87 11.30 -2.46
C ALA A 129 -5.73 10.35 -1.25
N SER A 130 -4.77 10.62 -0.35
CA SER A 130 -4.59 9.83 0.86
C SER A 130 -5.70 10.01 1.89
N LEU A 131 -6.44 11.13 1.86
CA LEU A 131 -7.61 11.34 2.70
C LEU A 131 -8.81 10.51 2.24
N GLU A 132 -8.90 10.27 0.93
CA GLU A 132 -9.94 9.43 0.32
C GLU A 132 -9.61 7.94 0.44
N ALA A 133 -8.34 7.56 0.51
CA ALA A 133 -7.98 6.21 0.95
C ALA A 133 -8.50 5.99 2.38
N ALA A 134 -9.09 4.84 2.69
CA ALA A 134 -9.41 4.52 4.08
C ALA A 134 -8.11 4.65 4.88
N PRO A 135 -8.16 5.13 6.14
CA PRO A 135 -6.97 5.06 6.97
C PRO A 135 -6.46 3.64 6.87
N GLU A 136 -5.17 3.48 6.53
CA GLU A 136 -4.50 2.20 6.80
C GLU A 136 -4.90 1.84 8.23
N GLU A 137 -5.52 0.67 8.43
CA GLU A 137 -5.73 0.21 9.79
C GLU A 137 -4.36 0.34 10.47
N ARG A 138 -4.32 1.07 11.59
CA ARG A 138 -3.05 1.46 12.20
C ARG A 138 -2.19 0.22 12.31
N ALA A 139 -0.88 0.34 12.12
CA ALA A 139 0.00 -0.83 12.25
C ALA A 139 -0.22 -1.54 13.60
N GLU A 140 -0.56 -0.80 14.67
CA GLU A 140 -1.06 -1.33 15.96
C GLU A 140 -2.28 -2.26 15.82
N THR A 141 -3.26 -1.85 15.03
CA THR A 141 -4.46 -2.62 14.74
C THR A 141 -4.09 -3.87 13.95
N ILE A 142 -3.32 -3.77 12.87
CA ILE A 142 -2.94 -4.94 12.05
C ILE A 142 -2.10 -5.95 12.84
N LEU A 143 -1.16 -5.47 13.65
CA LEU A 143 -0.26 -6.32 14.45
C LEU A 143 -0.88 -6.81 15.76
N ARG A 144 -2.10 -6.39 16.09
CA ARG A 144 -2.75 -6.79 17.33
C ARG A 144 -2.90 -8.31 17.42
N GLU A 145 -2.91 -8.78 18.65
CA GLU A 145 -3.38 -10.12 18.95
C GLU A 145 -4.91 -10.17 18.92
N VAL A 146 -5.49 -11.15 18.23
CA VAL A 146 -6.93 -11.39 18.17
C VAL A 146 -7.35 -12.45 19.18
N PRO A 147 -8.61 -12.41 19.67
CA PRO A 147 -9.12 -13.46 20.54
C PRO A 147 -9.20 -14.80 19.80
N ALA A 148 -9.24 -15.91 20.54
CA ALA A 148 -9.10 -17.26 19.99
C ALA A 148 -10.14 -17.55 18.89
N GLU A 149 -11.37 -17.07 19.03
CA GLU A 149 -12.47 -17.27 18.07
C GLU A 149 -12.20 -16.62 16.71
N ARG A 150 -11.23 -15.69 16.65
CA ARG A 150 -10.79 -15.00 15.44
C ARG A 150 -9.40 -15.42 14.97
N ALA A 151 -8.76 -16.39 15.65
CA ALA A 151 -7.46 -16.89 15.26
C ALA A 151 -7.49 -17.54 13.88
N PHE A 152 -6.36 -17.55 13.19
CA PHE A 152 -6.19 -18.38 12.02
C PHE A 152 -5.89 -19.82 12.45
N TYR A 153 -6.76 -20.75 12.08
CA TYR A 153 -6.58 -22.17 12.37
C TYR A 153 -6.04 -22.88 11.13
N PHE A 154 -4.92 -23.59 11.29
CA PHE A 154 -4.28 -24.29 10.16
C PHE A 154 -4.87 -25.69 9.96
N TYR A 155 -5.16 -26.02 8.71
CA TYR A 155 -5.70 -27.29 8.25
C TYR A 155 -4.88 -27.80 7.07
N THR A 156 -4.79 -29.11 6.90
CA THR A 156 -4.25 -29.73 5.68
C THR A 156 -5.33 -30.16 4.69
N ASP A 157 -6.58 -30.21 5.15
CA ASP A 157 -7.76 -30.60 4.39
C ASP A 157 -9.04 -30.23 5.18
N TYR A 158 -10.21 -30.43 4.58
CA TYR A 158 -11.49 -30.28 5.27
C TYR A 158 -11.55 -31.11 6.56
N GLY A 159 -11.71 -30.42 7.69
CA GLY A 159 -11.79 -31.04 9.01
C GLY A 159 -10.47 -31.61 9.55
N LYS A 160 -9.36 -31.51 8.81
CA LYS A 160 -8.04 -31.97 9.26
C LYS A 160 -7.22 -30.84 9.89
N TYR A 161 -7.65 -30.42 11.08
CA TYR A 161 -6.95 -29.41 11.87
C TYR A 161 -5.54 -29.90 12.24
N THR A 162 -4.52 -29.06 12.10
CA THR A 162 -3.13 -29.42 12.41
C THR A 162 -2.78 -29.35 13.88
N GLY A 163 -3.69 -28.85 14.73
CA GLY A 163 -3.39 -28.54 16.13
C GLY A 163 -2.73 -27.17 16.33
N THR A 164 -2.44 -26.45 15.24
CA THR A 164 -1.73 -25.15 15.28
C THR A 164 -2.65 -24.02 14.83
N TYR A 165 -2.59 -22.90 15.53
CA TYR A 165 -3.29 -21.67 15.20
C TYR A 165 -2.38 -20.45 15.40
N ALA A 166 -2.75 -19.32 14.82
CA ALA A 166 -2.09 -18.04 15.00
C ALA A 166 -3.10 -16.96 15.38
N ARG A 167 -2.81 -16.20 16.44
CA ARG A 167 -3.62 -15.07 16.93
C ARG A 167 -3.08 -13.72 16.52
N SER A 168 -1.98 -13.65 15.79
CA SER A 168 -1.45 -12.40 15.26
C SER A 168 -0.72 -12.65 13.94
N LEU A 169 -0.48 -11.58 13.19
CA LEU A 169 0.29 -11.68 11.94
C LEU A 169 1.73 -12.15 12.18
N GLU A 170 2.28 -11.89 13.37
CA GLU A 170 3.59 -12.40 13.81
C GLU A 170 3.58 -13.90 14.08
N GLU A 171 2.65 -14.39 14.90
CA GLU A 171 2.50 -15.83 15.14
C GLU A 171 2.23 -16.57 13.83
N PHE A 172 1.47 -15.96 12.92
CA PHE A 172 1.21 -16.50 11.59
C PHE A 172 2.49 -16.61 10.76
N ALA A 173 3.32 -15.55 10.73
CA ALA A 173 4.60 -15.56 10.04
C ALA A 173 5.55 -16.64 10.58
N GLU A 174 5.66 -16.77 11.91
CA GLU A 174 6.48 -17.80 12.56
C GLU A 174 5.97 -19.21 12.31
N THR A 175 4.65 -19.38 12.27
CA THR A 175 4.02 -20.68 12.00
C THR A 175 4.27 -21.15 10.58
N LEU A 176 4.22 -20.25 9.60
CA LEU A 176 4.49 -20.55 8.18
C LEU A 176 5.87 -21.16 7.95
N GLU A 177 6.85 -20.86 8.79
CA GLU A 177 8.21 -21.42 8.68
C GLU A 177 8.27 -22.92 9.01
N LYS A 178 7.34 -23.40 9.83
CA LYS A 178 7.38 -24.74 10.44
C LYS A 178 6.23 -25.64 9.99
N ILE A 179 5.07 -25.06 9.67
CA ILE A 179 3.87 -25.80 9.30
C ILE A 179 4.06 -26.59 8.00
N SER A 180 3.32 -27.68 7.85
CA SER A 180 3.39 -28.52 6.66
C SER A 180 3.01 -27.72 5.40
N VAL A 181 3.69 -27.97 4.29
CA VAL A 181 3.45 -27.21 3.05
C VAL A 181 2.07 -27.54 2.47
N GLU A 182 1.55 -28.74 2.74
CA GLU A 182 0.18 -29.12 2.42
C GLU A 182 -0.82 -28.17 3.05
N SER A 183 -0.58 -27.70 4.28
CA SER A 183 -1.46 -26.72 4.94
C SER A 183 -1.38 -25.35 4.28
N ILE A 184 -0.17 -24.90 3.93
CA ILE A 184 0.05 -23.65 3.19
C ILE A 184 -0.72 -23.69 1.86
N ARG A 185 -0.56 -24.79 1.11
CA ARG A 185 -1.17 -24.98 -0.20
C ARG A 185 -2.70 -25.05 -0.10
N PHE A 186 -3.22 -25.77 0.89
CA PHE A 186 -4.66 -25.88 1.14
C PHE A 186 -5.32 -24.52 1.34
N HIS A 187 -4.75 -23.69 2.23
CA HIS A 187 -5.32 -22.39 2.56
C HIS A 187 -5.13 -21.34 1.46
N LEU A 188 -3.98 -21.32 0.78
CA LEU A 188 -3.77 -20.41 -0.36
C LEU A 188 -4.75 -20.66 -1.49
N LYS A 189 -4.95 -21.94 -1.89
CA LYS A 189 -5.87 -22.30 -2.97
C LYS A 189 -7.31 -21.87 -2.69
N ARG A 190 -7.70 -21.85 -1.42
CA ARG A 190 -9.04 -21.45 -0.96
C ARG A 190 -9.18 -19.94 -0.72
N GLY A 191 -8.05 -19.24 -0.63
CA GLY A 191 -8.01 -17.82 -0.25
C GLY A 191 -8.16 -17.56 1.25
N ASP A 192 -8.04 -18.58 2.10
CA ASP A 192 -8.31 -18.49 3.53
C ASP A 192 -7.34 -17.50 4.21
N PHE A 193 -6.06 -17.50 3.82
CA PHE A 193 -5.07 -16.54 4.33
C PHE A 193 -5.47 -15.10 4.02
N GLN A 194 -5.86 -14.84 2.78
CA GLN A 194 -6.18 -13.50 2.30
C GLN A 194 -7.46 -12.97 2.95
N VAL A 195 -8.45 -13.83 3.21
CA VAL A 195 -9.65 -13.46 3.96
C VAL A 195 -9.28 -13.03 5.38
N TRP A 196 -8.54 -13.87 6.10
CA TRP A 196 -8.16 -13.57 7.48
C TRP A 196 -7.28 -12.32 7.60
N ILE A 197 -6.33 -12.13 6.69
CA ILE A 197 -5.45 -10.96 6.66
C ILE A 197 -6.24 -9.67 6.36
N ARG A 198 -7.28 -9.72 5.51
CA ARG A 198 -8.20 -8.58 5.31
C ARG A 198 -8.99 -8.28 6.58
N ASP A 199 -9.44 -9.30 7.31
CA ASP A 199 -10.16 -9.12 8.58
C ASP A 199 -9.27 -8.57 9.72
N LEU A 200 -7.94 -8.71 9.57
CA LEU A 200 -6.95 -8.05 10.43
C LEU A 200 -6.70 -6.59 10.05
N GLY A 201 -7.13 -6.15 8.86
CA GLY A 201 -6.94 -4.78 8.38
C GLY A 201 -5.91 -4.58 7.28
N ASP A 202 -5.32 -5.65 6.75
CA ASP A 202 -4.19 -5.55 5.82
C ASP A 202 -4.50 -6.05 4.39
N PRO A 203 -5.36 -5.35 3.64
CA PRO A 203 -5.68 -5.77 2.27
C PRO A 203 -4.47 -5.73 1.33
N GLU A 204 -3.43 -4.94 1.63
CA GLU A 204 -2.20 -4.89 0.83
C GLU A 204 -1.44 -6.22 0.90
N LEU A 205 -1.30 -6.80 2.10
CA LEU A 205 -0.68 -8.12 2.23
C LEU A 205 -1.55 -9.21 1.58
N ALA A 206 -2.87 -9.15 1.74
CA ALA A 206 -3.77 -10.10 1.12
C ALA A 206 -3.65 -10.09 -0.41
N GLU A 207 -3.65 -8.91 -1.05
CA GLU A 207 -3.40 -8.78 -2.49
C GLU A 207 -2.01 -9.25 -2.90
N THR A 208 -1.02 -9.02 -2.04
CA THR A 208 0.33 -9.52 -2.28
C THR A 208 0.31 -11.05 -2.30
N LEU A 209 -0.38 -11.73 -1.40
CA LEU A 209 -0.49 -13.19 -1.43
C LEU A 209 -1.30 -13.71 -2.64
N ASP A 210 -2.31 -12.98 -3.12
CA ASP A 210 -3.07 -13.35 -4.33
C ASP A 210 -2.21 -13.45 -5.60
N ARG A 211 -1.04 -12.78 -5.62
CA ARG A 211 -0.10 -12.82 -6.76
C ARG A 211 0.89 -13.98 -6.68
N ILE A 212 0.75 -14.90 -5.71
CA ILE A 212 1.60 -16.09 -5.64
C ILE A 212 1.08 -17.11 -6.65
N ASP A 213 1.93 -17.47 -7.60
CA ASP A 213 1.64 -18.50 -8.59
C ASP A 213 1.90 -19.90 -8.00
N GLU A 214 1.14 -20.24 -6.97
CA GLU A 214 1.26 -21.47 -6.19
C GLU A 214 1.36 -22.75 -7.04
N PRO A 215 0.61 -22.92 -8.15
CA PRO A 215 0.71 -24.10 -8.99
C PRO A 215 2.09 -24.31 -9.62
N ASN A 216 2.85 -23.23 -9.82
CA ASN A 216 4.16 -23.24 -10.48
C ASN A 216 5.35 -23.27 -9.51
N LEU A 217 5.09 -23.28 -8.20
CA LEU A 217 6.13 -23.34 -7.17
C LEU A 217 6.23 -24.74 -6.56
N ASN A 218 7.47 -25.19 -6.34
CA ASN A 218 7.71 -26.38 -5.52
C ASN A 218 7.49 -26.06 -4.03
N ASP A 219 7.42 -27.09 -3.19
CA ASP A 219 7.02 -26.93 -1.80
C ASP A 219 7.96 -26.02 -0.98
N ARG A 220 9.26 -26.05 -1.29
CA ARG A 220 10.24 -25.17 -0.65
C ARG A 220 10.04 -23.73 -1.10
N GLU A 221 9.93 -23.50 -2.40
CA GLU A 221 9.72 -22.16 -2.99
C GLU A 221 8.41 -21.55 -2.50
N LEU A 222 7.33 -22.34 -2.43
CA LEU A 222 6.03 -21.89 -1.94
C LEU A 222 6.12 -21.42 -0.49
N ARG A 223 6.74 -22.22 0.38
CA ARG A 223 6.94 -21.83 1.78
C ARG A 223 7.78 -20.56 1.89
N GLU A 224 8.93 -20.53 1.22
CA GLU A 224 9.84 -19.39 1.27
C GLU A 224 9.14 -18.11 0.80
N GLU A 225 8.38 -18.16 -0.30
CA GLU A 225 7.73 -17.00 -0.88
C GLU A 225 6.60 -16.45 -0.01
N VAL A 226 5.75 -17.31 0.54
CA VAL A 226 4.66 -16.91 1.44
C VAL A 226 5.22 -16.33 2.73
N ALA A 227 6.12 -17.06 3.40
CA ALA A 227 6.71 -16.63 4.66
C ALA A 227 7.49 -15.31 4.49
N ARG A 228 8.20 -15.14 3.37
CA ARG A 228 8.93 -13.91 3.05
C ARG A 228 7.99 -12.71 2.93
N ARG A 229 6.91 -12.80 2.14
CA ARG A 229 5.94 -11.70 1.95
C ARG A 229 5.29 -11.27 3.27
N VAL A 230 4.88 -12.23 4.10
CA VAL A 230 4.29 -11.94 5.42
C VAL A 230 5.33 -11.31 6.35
N ARG A 231 6.55 -11.86 6.43
CA ARG A 231 7.62 -11.36 7.32
C ARG A 231 8.08 -9.95 6.93
N GLU A 232 8.24 -9.68 5.64
CA GLU A 232 8.56 -8.35 5.13
C GLU A 232 7.48 -7.35 5.55
N ARG A 233 6.21 -7.71 5.40
CA ARG A 233 5.11 -6.84 5.83
C ARG A 233 5.11 -6.57 7.33
N VAL A 234 5.27 -7.60 8.16
CA VAL A 234 5.36 -7.43 9.62
C VAL A 234 6.51 -6.48 9.99
N LYS A 235 7.67 -6.63 9.33
CA LYS A 235 8.82 -5.75 9.55
C LYS A 235 8.51 -4.29 9.18
N ASP A 236 7.86 -4.07 8.04
CA ASP A 236 7.49 -2.73 7.57
C ASP A 236 6.49 -2.05 8.53
N LEU A 237 5.49 -2.80 8.99
CA LEU A 237 4.50 -2.31 9.97
C LEU A 237 5.17 -1.92 11.29
N LYS A 238 6.11 -2.73 11.80
CA LYS A 238 6.88 -2.42 13.01
C LYS A 238 7.79 -1.20 12.84
N ALA A 239 8.46 -1.08 11.69
CA ALA A 239 9.32 0.07 11.41
C ALA A 239 8.51 1.38 11.36
N GLY A 240 7.29 1.33 10.84
CA GLY A 240 6.35 2.45 10.85
C GLY A 240 5.98 2.90 12.28
N LEU A 241 5.74 1.95 13.19
CA LEU A 241 5.46 2.26 14.60
C LEU A 241 6.66 2.88 15.33
N ALA A 242 7.89 2.45 15.03
CA ALA A 242 9.10 2.97 15.67
C ALA A 242 9.51 4.37 15.15
N SER A 243 8.97 4.80 14.01
CA SER A 243 9.30 6.07 13.36
C SER A 243 8.21 7.14 13.54
N SER A 244 7.14 6.81 14.29
CA SER A 244 6.00 7.68 14.62
C SER A 244 6.12 8.22 16.04
#